data_AF-A0A1J3HB69-F1
#
_entry.id   AF-A0A1J3HB69-F1
#
_cell.length_a   1.000
_cell.length_b   1.000
_cell.length_c   1.000
_cell.angle_alpha   90.00
_cell.angle_beta   90.00
_cell.angle_gamma   90.00
#
_symmetry.space_group_name_H-M   'P 1'
#
loop_
_entity.id
_entity.type
_entity.pdbx_description
1 polymer ?
#
loop_
_entity_poly.entity_id
_entity_poly.type
_entity_poly.pdbx_seq_one_letter_code
_entity_poly.pdbx_strand_id
1 'polypeptide(L)'
;DRRSFSYYKAIPVIEKFPTKIESVDQLKHLPGIGKSLTDHIQEIVTTGKLSKLEHFETDEKVRTISLFGEVWGIGPATALKLYEKGHRTLEDLKNEDSLTHAQRLGLKYFDDIRTRIPRHEVQEMEQLLQRVGEEVLPGADIVCGGSYRRGKPTCGDLDIVVTHPDGQSHKG
;
A
#
# COMPACT_ATOMS: atom_id res chain seq x y z
N ASP A 1 4.63 -10.71 -8.87
CA ASP A 1 5.48 -11.77 -8.31
C ASP A 1 4.58 -12.86 -7.73
N ARG A 2 4.78 -14.14 -8.08
CA ARG A 2 3.94 -15.26 -7.61
C ARG A 2 4.12 -15.56 -6.11
N ARG A 3 5.26 -15.15 -5.51
CA ARG A 3 5.54 -15.40 -4.09
C ARG A 3 4.81 -14.43 -3.16
N SER A 4 4.66 -13.16 -3.53
CA SER A 4 3.85 -12.22 -2.73
C SER A 4 2.38 -12.64 -2.71
N PHE A 5 1.89 -13.24 -3.80
CA PHE A 5 0.51 -13.69 -3.91
C PHE A 5 0.11 -14.79 -2.91
N SER A 6 1.02 -15.69 -2.53
CA SER A 6 0.71 -16.70 -1.51
C SER A 6 0.51 -16.07 -0.13
N TYR A 7 1.32 -15.07 0.22
CA TYR A 7 1.10 -14.29 1.45
C TYR A 7 -0.23 -13.54 1.40
N TYR A 8 -0.56 -12.86 0.30
CA TYR A 8 -1.84 -12.15 0.14
C TYR A 8 -3.06 -13.06 0.26
N LYS A 9 -2.96 -14.33 -0.15
CA LYS A 9 -4.03 -15.32 0.05
C LYS A 9 -4.13 -15.80 1.50
N ALA A 10 -3.00 -15.99 2.17
CA ALA A 10 -2.97 -16.51 3.53
C ALA A 10 -3.37 -15.48 4.60
N ILE A 11 -2.98 -14.21 4.44
CA ILE A 11 -3.29 -13.12 5.40
C ILE A 11 -4.77 -13.05 5.78
N PRO A 12 -5.74 -12.91 4.84
CA PRO A 12 -7.15 -12.79 5.21
C PRO A 12 -7.74 -14.08 5.80
N VAL A 13 -7.13 -15.24 5.51
CA VAL A 13 -7.52 -16.52 6.12
C VAL A 13 -7.08 -16.56 7.58
N ILE A 14 -5.86 -16.11 7.87
CA ILE A 14 -5.30 -16.04 9.22
C ILE A 14 -6.00 -14.94 10.04
N GLU A 15 -6.24 -13.75 9.48
CA GLU A 15 -6.92 -12.63 10.17
C GLU A 15 -8.34 -12.99 10.62
N LYS A 16 -9.02 -13.88 9.89
CA LYS A 16 -10.38 -14.35 10.20
C LYS A 16 -10.40 -15.62 11.04
N PHE A 17 -9.24 -16.18 11.39
CA PHE A 17 -9.18 -17.39 12.19
C PHE A 17 -9.72 -17.08 13.60
N PRO A 18 -10.65 -17.90 14.15
CA PRO A 18 -11.47 -17.49 15.29
C PRO A 18 -10.72 -17.44 16.63
N THR A 19 -9.56 -18.08 16.71
CA THR A 19 -8.77 -18.19 17.95
C THR A 19 -7.30 -17.89 17.67
N LYS A 20 -6.49 -17.72 18.72
CA LYS A 20 -5.04 -17.69 18.57
C LYS A 20 -4.55 -19.00 17.96
N ILE A 21 -3.62 -18.92 17.03
CA ILE A 21 -2.96 -20.08 16.41
C ILE A 21 -1.78 -20.47 17.31
N GLU A 22 -1.82 -21.70 17.82
CA GLU A 22 -0.80 -22.29 18.71
C GLU A 22 -0.10 -23.50 18.06
N SER A 23 -0.63 -24.01 16.96
CA SER A 23 -0.01 -25.07 16.16
C SER A 23 -0.44 -24.97 14.70
N VAL A 24 0.46 -25.31 13.79
CA VAL A 24 0.15 -25.39 12.35
C VAL A 24 -0.90 -26.45 12.00
N ASP A 25 -1.13 -27.41 12.90
CA ASP A 25 -2.16 -28.44 12.72
C ASP A 25 -3.56 -27.83 12.61
N GLN A 26 -3.78 -26.70 13.28
CA GLN A 26 -5.04 -25.92 13.20
C GLN A 26 -5.30 -25.37 11.78
N LEU A 27 -4.27 -25.28 10.93
CA LEU A 27 -4.33 -24.65 9.62
C LEU A 27 -4.32 -25.65 8.45
N LYS A 28 -4.14 -26.94 8.71
CA LYS A 28 -3.96 -27.98 7.67
C LYS A 28 -5.07 -28.03 6.62
N HIS A 29 -6.29 -27.65 6.99
CA HIS A 29 -7.46 -27.70 6.11
C HIS A 29 -7.77 -26.36 5.43
N LEU A 30 -7.00 -25.31 5.72
CA LEU A 30 -7.28 -23.98 5.21
C LEU A 30 -6.68 -23.79 3.81
N PRO A 31 -7.47 -23.24 2.86
CA PRO A 31 -6.99 -23.00 1.51
C PRO A 31 -5.93 -21.88 1.49
N GLY A 32 -4.97 -22.00 0.58
CA GLY A 32 -3.96 -20.95 0.35
C GLY A 32 -2.74 -20.99 1.26
N ILE A 33 -2.68 -21.92 2.22
CA ILE A 33 -1.51 -22.13 3.10
C ILE A 33 -0.77 -23.39 2.65
N GLY A 34 0.25 -23.20 1.81
CA GLY A 34 1.14 -24.28 1.36
C GLY A 34 2.33 -24.52 2.28
N LYS A 35 3.11 -25.56 2.00
CA LYS A 35 4.23 -26.05 2.83
C LYS A 35 5.17 -24.95 3.32
N SER A 36 5.66 -24.07 2.44
CA SER A 36 6.58 -22.99 2.83
C SER A 36 5.96 -21.98 3.81
N LEU A 37 4.68 -21.67 3.69
CA LEU A 37 3.99 -20.80 4.65
C LEU A 37 3.75 -21.52 5.97
N THR A 38 3.40 -22.82 5.92
CA THR A 38 3.29 -23.66 7.11
C THR A 38 4.59 -23.65 7.90
N ASP A 39 5.74 -23.79 7.23
CA ASP A 39 7.05 -23.79 7.90
C ASP A 39 7.34 -22.44 8.56
N HIS A 40 7.03 -21.31 7.89
CA HIS A 40 7.15 -19.97 8.50
C HIS A 40 6.23 -19.78 9.70
N ILE A 41 4.97 -20.24 9.62
CA ILE A 41 4.01 -20.12 10.73
C ILE A 41 4.48 -20.97 11.91
N GLN A 42 4.98 -22.19 11.67
CA GLN A 42 5.54 -23.03 12.73
C GLN A 42 6.70 -22.34 13.45
N GLU A 43 7.61 -21.73 12.70
CA GLU A 43 8.74 -20.99 13.26
C GLU A 43 8.27 -19.83 14.14
N ILE A 44 7.31 -19.03 13.66
CA ILE A 44 6.75 -17.90 14.40
C ILE A 44 6.04 -18.37 15.67
N VAL A 45 5.24 -19.43 15.59
CA VAL A 45 4.54 -19.99 16.75
C VAL A 45 5.52 -20.52 17.80
N THR A 46 6.61 -21.14 17.36
CA THR A 46 7.59 -21.78 18.27
C THR A 46 8.55 -20.78 18.89
N THR A 47 9.01 -19.80 18.11
CA THR A 47 10.10 -18.89 18.49
C THR A 47 9.65 -17.46 18.76
N GLY A 48 8.43 -17.11 18.36
CA GLY A 48 7.93 -15.73 18.32
C GLY A 48 8.49 -14.90 17.16
N LYS A 49 9.28 -15.49 16.26
CA LYS A 49 10.05 -14.78 15.23
C LYS A 49 10.11 -15.54 13.91
N LEU A 50 10.60 -14.86 12.87
CA LEU A 50 10.92 -15.46 11.57
C LEU A 50 12.35 -15.06 11.19
N SER A 51 13.29 -16.01 11.26
CA SER A 51 14.73 -15.80 11.04
C SER A 51 15.02 -15.16 9.67
N LYS A 52 14.23 -15.54 8.67
CA LYS A 52 14.32 -14.95 7.32
C LYS A 52 13.96 -13.47 7.29
N LEU A 53 12.98 -13.05 8.08
CA LEU A 53 12.61 -11.64 8.22
C LEU A 53 13.70 -10.87 8.96
N GLU A 54 14.23 -11.42 10.07
CA GLU A 54 15.35 -10.79 10.80
C GLU A 54 16.57 -10.59 9.89
N HIS A 55 16.89 -11.58 9.06
CA HIS A 55 17.98 -11.43 8.08
C HIS A 55 17.71 -10.27 7.11
N PHE A 56 16.50 -10.17 6.56
CA PHE A 56 16.12 -9.07 5.67
C PHE A 56 16.10 -7.70 6.35
N GLU A 57 15.75 -7.63 7.63
CA GLU A 57 15.80 -6.39 8.40
C GLU A 57 17.24 -5.92 8.67
N THR A 58 18.21 -6.83 8.74
CA THR A 58 19.63 -6.47 8.92
C THR A 58 20.39 -6.20 7.62
N ASP A 59 19.93 -6.78 6.50
CA ASP A 59 20.55 -6.61 5.19
C ASP A 59 20.41 -5.15 4.68
N GLU A 60 21.54 -4.48 4.48
CA GLU A 60 21.60 -3.08 4.02
C GLU A 60 20.94 -2.90 2.64
N LYS A 61 21.13 -3.85 1.73
CA LYS A 61 20.55 -3.80 0.38
C LYS A 61 19.04 -3.90 0.46
N VAL A 62 18.51 -4.84 1.23
CA VAL A 62 17.07 -5.00 1.40
C VAL A 62 16.45 -3.77 2.04
N ARG A 63 17.06 -3.22 3.11
CA ARG A 63 16.59 -1.99 3.76
C ARG A 63 16.58 -0.80 2.81
N THR A 64 17.66 -0.61 2.06
CA THR A 64 17.77 0.54 1.13
C THR A 64 16.76 0.43 -0.01
N ILE A 65 16.64 -0.75 -0.63
CA ILE A 65 15.68 -0.96 -1.71
C ILE A 65 14.24 -0.78 -1.20
N SER A 66 13.95 -1.22 0.03
CA SER A 66 12.64 -1.03 0.65
C SER A 66 12.35 0.45 0.91
N LEU A 67 13.31 1.18 1.50
CA LEU A 67 13.22 2.63 1.73
C LEU A 67 12.95 3.40 0.44
N PHE A 68 13.67 3.10 -0.64
CA PHE A 68 13.44 3.75 -1.93
C PHE A 68 12.08 3.39 -2.52
N GLY A 69 11.62 2.16 -2.33
CA GLY A 69 10.30 1.71 -2.77
C GLY A 69 9.13 2.35 -2.03
N GLU A 70 9.37 2.99 -0.87
CA GLU A 70 8.34 3.77 -0.17
C GLU A 70 8.08 5.13 -0.82
N VAL A 71 9.00 5.62 -1.67
CA VAL A 71 8.83 6.86 -2.42
C VAL A 71 7.82 6.64 -3.54
N TRP A 72 6.76 7.46 -3.58
CA TRP A 72 5.74 7.36 -4.61
C TRP A 72 6.32 7.43 -6.03
N GLY A 73 5.94 6.46 -6.87
CA GLY A 73 6.45 6.31 -8.23
C GLY A 73 7.78 5.54 -8.36
N ILE A 74 8.45 5.15 -7.27
CA ILE A 74 9.64 4.29 -7.31
C ILE A 74 9.22 2.83 -7.10
N GLY A 75 9.30 2.03 -8.16
CA GLY A 75 9.10 0.58 -8.09
C GLY A 75 10.39 -0.20 -7.80
N PRO A 76 10.31 -1.52 -7.55
CA PRO A 76 11.45 -2.36 -7.18
C PRO A 76 12.64 -2.29 -8.15
N ALA A 77 12.36 -2.21 -9.45
CA ALA A 77 13.41 -2.11 -10.48
C ALA A 77 14.17 -0.77 -10.40
N THR A 78 13.47 0.33 -10.14
CA THR A 78 14.09 1.65 -9.98
C THR A 78 14.85 1.72 -8.66
N ALA A 79 14.26 1.23 -7.57
CA ALA A 79 14.93 1.16 -6.27
C ALA A 79 16.25 0.38 -6.33
N LEU A 80 16.27 -0.77 -7.02
CA LEU A 80 17.50 -1.54 -7.25
C LEU A 80 18.55 -0.73 -8.04
N LYS A 81 18.15 -0.06 -9.13
CA LYS A 81 19.08 0.77 -9.91
C LYS A 81 19.68 1.90 -9.10
N LEU A 82 18.89 2.55 -8.25
CA LEU A 82 19.36 3.61 -7.34
C LEU A 82 20.38 3.05 -6.33
N TYR A 83 20.10 1.88 -5.77
CA TYR A 83 21.05 1.19 -4.89
C TYR A 83 22.37 0.86 -5.61
N GLU A 84 22.29 0.33 -6.84
CA GLU A 84 23.45 -0.01 -7.67
C GLU A 84 24.29 1.21 -8.07
N LYS A 85 23.68 2.41 -8.12
CA LYS A 85 24.37 3.69 -8.28
C LYS A 85 25.10 4.17 -7.03
N GLY A 86 24.94 3.49 -5.89
CA GLY A 86 25.60 3.83 -4.63
C GLY A 86 24.73 4.59 -3.63
N HIS A 87 23.49 4.94 -4.00
CA HIS A 87 22.57 5.64 -3.08
C HIS A 87 22.15 4.73 -1.92
N ARG A 88 22.06 5.29 -0.73
CA ARG A 88 21.66 4.62 0.53
C ARG A 88 20.57 5.35 1.29
N THR A 89 20.40 6.65 1.07
CA THR A 89 19.46 7.50 1.79
C THR A 89 18.54 8.25 0.84
N LEU A 90 17.41 8.76 1.34
CA LEU A 90 16.53 9.64 0.56
C LEU A 90 17.19 10.96 0.19
N GLU A 91 18.18 11.42 0.97
CA GLU A 91 18.95 12.63 0.67
C GLU A 91 19.74 12.46 -0.62
N ASP A 92 20.35 11.29 -0.81
CA ASP A 92 21.14 10.97 -2.00
C ASP A 92 20.30 11.09 -3.29
N LEU A 93 18.97 10.90 -3.18
CA LEU A 93 18.04 10.96 -4.30
C LEU A 93 17.66 12.40 -4.70
N LYS A 94 17.92 13.42 -3.88
CA LYS A 94 17.48 14.80 -4.18
C LYS A 94 18.11 15.37 -5.45
N ASN A 95 19.35 14.96 -5.75
CA ASN A 95 20.09 15.39 -6.93
C ASN A 95 20.19 14.29 -7.99
N GLU A 96 19.35 13.24 -7.92
CA GLU A 96 19.34 12.17 -8.90
C GLU A 96 18.55 12.55 -10.16
N ASP A 97 19.28 12.86 -11.24
CA ASP A 97 18.70 13.32 -12.50
C ASP A 97 17.81 12.28 -13.17
N SER A 98 18.08 10.98 -12.98
CA SER A 98 17.30 9.90 -13.62
C SER A 98 15.90 9.71 -13.02
N LEU A 99 15.56 10.38 -11.92
CA LEU A 99 14.20 10.36 -11.41
C LEU A 99 13.24 11.00 -12.42
N THR A 100 12.03 10.48 -12.52
CA THR A 100 10.95 11.13 -13.28
C THR A 100 10.39 12.31 -12.50
N HIS A 101 9.60 13.17 -13.15
CA HIS A 101 8.90 14.26 -12.45
C HIS A 101 8.01 13.74 -11.31
N ALA A 102 7.26 12.65 -11.56
CA ALA A 102 6.43 11.99 -10.56
C ALA A 102 7.24 11.51 -9.35
N GLN A 103 8.38 10.86 -9.58
CA GLN A 103 9.26 10.38 -8.50
C GLN A 103 9.88 11.53 -7.70
N ARG A 104 10.22 12.65 -8.35
CA ARG A 104 10.68 13.86 -7.66
C ARG A 104 9.59 14.45 -6.76
N LEU A 105 8.33 14.47 -7.20
CA LEU A 105 7.21 14.86 -6.35
C LEU A 105 7.00 13.87 -5.19
N GLY A 106 7.11 12.57 -5.46
CA GLY A 106 7.04 11.53 -4.44
C GLY A 106 8.12 11.67 -3.37
N LEU A 107 9.34 12.08 -3.76
CA LEU A 107 10.44 12.36 -2.84
C LEU A 107 10.19 13.66 -2.06
N LYS A 108 9.74 14.71 -2.75
CA LYS A 108 9.47 16.02 -2.14
C LYS A 108 8.41 15.96 -1.05
N TYR A 109 7.33 15.20 -1.29
CA TYR A 109 6.19 15.06 -0.38
C TYR A 109 6.20 13.70 0.34
N PHE A 110 7.36 13.09 0.53
CA PHE A 110 7.49 11.75 1.08
C PHE A 110 6.76 11.57 2.42
N ASP A 111 6.99 12.48 3.36
CA ASP A 111 6.38 12.42 4.69
C ASP A 111 4.86 12.74 4.64
N ASP A 112 4.46 13.70 3.80
CA ASP A 112 3.06 14.08 3.63
C ASP A 112 2.23 12.93 3.02
N ILE A 113 2.73 12.29 1.96
CA ILE A 113 2.06 11.16 1.29
C ILE A 113 1.93 9.95 2.23
N ARG A 114 2.88 9.76 3.15
CA ARG A 114 2.83 8.68 4.14
C ARG A 114 1.84 8.96 5.27
N THR A 115 1.50 10.22 5.48
CA THR A 115 0.61 10.61 6.57
C THR A 115 -0.82 10.14 6.28
N ARG A 116 -1.41 9.43 7.23
CA ARG A 116 -2.79 8.92 7.11
C ARG A 116 -3.77 10.09 7.22
N ILE A 117 -4.77 10.10 6.34
CA ILE A 117 -5.82 11.13 6.32
C ILE A 117 -6.94 10.72 7.29
N PRO A 118 -7.24 11.50 8.34
CA PRO A 118 -8.41 11.27 9.18
C PRO A 118 -9.71 11.24 8.38
N ARG A 119 -10.67 10.40 8.80
CA ARG A 119 -11.95 10.27 8.08
C ARG A 119 -12.72 11.59 7.95
N HIS A 120 -12.65 12.47 8.95
CA HIS A 120 -13.37 13.74 8.91
C HIS A 120 -12.83 14.68 7.81
N GLU A 121 -11.52 14.71 7.59
CA GLU A 121 -10.92 15.48 6.48
C GLU A 121 -11.39 14.95 5.12
N VAL A 122 -11.52 13.64 4.96
CA VAL A 122 -12.07 13.04 3.74
C VAL A 122 -13.54 13.43 3.54
N GLN A 123 -14.33 13.46 4.61
CA GLN A 123 -15.73 13.89 4.56
C GLN A 123 -15.86 15.36 4.18
N GLU A 124 -15.03 16.24 4.72
CA GLU A 124 -14.97 17.66 4.35
C GLU A 124 -14.61 17.84 2.87
N MET A 125 -13.64 17.05 2.40
CA MET A 125 -13.23 17.06 0.99
C MET A 125 -14.34 16.54 0.06
N GLU A 126 -15.05 15.47 0.44
CA GLU A 126 -16.21 14.97 -0.32
C GLU A 126 -17.27 16.06 -0.50
N GLN A 127 -17.62 16.76 0.59
CA GLN A 127 -18.59 17.87 0.53
C GLN A 127 -18.10 19.04 -0.33
N LEU A 128 -16.80 19.36 -0.26
CA LEU A 128 -16.21 20.39 -1.11
C LEU A 128 -16.27 20.00 -2.58
N LEU A 129 -15.88 18.77 -2.90
CA LEU A 129 -15.91 18.25 -4.26
C LEU A 129 -17.33 18.22 -4.83
N GLN A 130 -18.33 17.82 -4.05
CA GLN A 130 -19.73 17.84 -4.47
C GLN A 130 -20.21 19.26 -4.81
N ARG A 131 -19.88 20.26 -3.98
CA ARG A 131 -20.23 21.66 -4.27
C ARG A 131 -19.55 22.17 -5.53
N VAL A 132 -18.25 21.95 -5.67
CA VAL A 132 -17.48 22.37 -6.85
C VAL A 132 -17.95 21.63 -8.10
N GLY A 133 -18.28 20.35 -7.98
CA GLY A 133 -18.83 19.53 -9.05
C GLY A 133 -20.11 20.14 -9.61
N GLU A 134 -21.05 20.51 -8.73
CA GLU A 134 -22.30 21.16 -9.12
C GLU A 134 -22.08 22.54 -9.78
N GLU A 135 -21.10 23.32 -9.32
CA GLU A 135 -20.76 24.61 -9.93
C GLU A 135 -20.16 24.47 -11.34
N VAL A 136 -19.30 23.46 -11.53
CA VAL A 136 -18.58 23.24 -12.79
C VAL A 136 -19.47 22.53 -13.82
N LEU A 137 -20.23 21.52 -13.38
CA LEU A 137 -21.12 20.72 -14.21
C LEU A 137 -22.38 20.39 -13.40
N PRO A 138 -23.45 21.22 -13.49
CA PRO A 138 -24.69 20.97 -12.79
C PRO A 138 -25.23 19.57 -13.06
N GLY A 139 -25.55 18.82 -11.99
CA GLY A 139 -25.98 17.44 -12.07
C GLY A 139 -24.86 16.39 -12.04
N ALA A 140 -23.59 16.80 -11.91
CA ALA A 140 -22.49 15.88 -11.65
C ALA A 140 -22.64 15.24 -10.26
N ASP A 141 -22.45 13.92 -10.20
CA ASP A 141 -22.44 13.15 -8.96
C ASP A 141 -21.01 12.72 -8.64
N ILE A 142 -20.53 13.14 -7.47
CA ILE A 142 -19.16 12.90 -7.00
C ILE A 142 -19.22 12.18 -5.66
N VAL A 143 -18.59 11.02 -5.61
CA VAL A 143 -18.60 10.14 -4.44
C VAL A 143 -17.19 9.69 -4.10
N CYS A 144 -16.83 9.77 -2.82
CA CYS A 144 -15.56 9.24 -2.35
C CYS A 144 -15.63 7.71 -2.17
N GLY A 145 -14.72 7.00 -2.83
CA GLY A 145 -14.64 5.54 -2.87
C GLY A 145 -13.69 4.96 -1.83
N GLY A 146 -12.97 3.91 -2.23
CA GLY A 146 -11.78 3.50 -1.50
C GLY A 146 -11.99 3.01 -0.08
N SER A 147 -10.96 3.22 0.74
CA SER A 147 -10.99 2.90 2.17
C SER A 147 -12.03 3.71 2.94
N TYR A 148 -12.33 4.93 2.48
CA TYR A 148 -13.39 5.77 3.02
C TYR A 148 -14.77 5.12 2.88
N ARG A 149 -15.14 4.65 1.68
CA ARG A 149 -16.40 3.94 1.43
C ARG A 149 -16.51 2.61 2.19
N ARG A 150 -15.38 1.96 2.51
CA ARG A 150 -15.32 0.76 3.36
C ARG A 150 -15.41 1.06 4.87
N GLY A 151 -15.63 2.31 5.27
CA GLY A 151 -15.83 2.69 6.67
C GLY A 151 -14.54 2.75 7.50
N LYS A 152 -13.36 2.88 6.88
CA LYS A 152 -12.10 2.97 7.65
C LYS A 152 -12.00 4.32 8.39
N PRO A 153 -11.41 4.33 9.60
CA PRO A 153 -11.26 5.55 10.42
C PRO A 153 -10.19 6.51 9.88
N THR A 154 -9.24 6.00 9.10
CA THR A 154 -8.25 6.79 8.37
C THR A 154 -8.08 6.23 6.96
N CYS A 155 -7.74 7.10 6.01
CA CYS A 155 -7.51 6.78 4.60
C CYS A 155 -6.04 6.98 4.23
N GLY A 156 -5.58 6.32 3.17
CA GLY A 156 -4.21 6.51 2.66
C GLY A 156 -4.16 7.62 1.61
N ASP A 157 -5.24 7.72 0.86
CA ASP A 157 -5.47 8.62 -0.25
C ASP A 157 -6.98 8.86 -0.37
N LEU A 158 -7.34 9.68 -1.35
CA LEU A 158 -8.71 10.00 -1.69
C LEU A 158 -9.07 9.43 -3.06
N ASP A 159 -9.80 8.32 -3.07
CA ASP A 159 -10.39 7.74 -4.27
C ASP A 159 -11.71 8.47 -4.58
N ILE A 160 -11.87 8.98 -5.80
CA ILE A 160 -13.08 9.72 -6.21
C ILE A 160 -13.67 9.07 -7.46
N VAL A 161 -14.98 8.86 -7.45
CA VAL A 161 -15.77 8.51 -8.64
C VAL A 161 -16.61 9.72 -9.02
N VAL A 162 -16.52 10.11 -10.29
CA VAL A 162 -17.31 11.20 -10.87
C VAL A 162 -18.19 10.61 -11.95
N THR A 163 -19.48 10.93 -11.91
CA THR A 163 -20.47 10.49 -12.91
C THR A 163 -21.48 11.59 -13.19
N HIS A 164 -22.30 11.41 -14.23
CA HIS A 164 -23.34 12.35 -14.62
C HIS A 164 -24.51 11.56 -15.26
N PRO A 165 -25.77 11.87 -14.93
CA PRO A 165 -26.92 11.04 -15.27
C PRO A 165 -27.32 11.09 -16.76
N ASP A 166 -26.78 12.02 -17.55
CA ASP A 166 -27.14 12.24 -18.96
C ASP A 166 -26.72 11.10 -19.91
N GLY A 167 -25.91 10.16 -19.45
CA GLY A 167 -25.42 9.07 -20.26
C GLY A 167 -24.45 9.49 -21.38
N GLN A 168 -24.03 10.75 -21.44
CA GLN A 168 -23.24 11.33 -22.54
C GLN A 168 -21.93 11.94 -22.04
N SER A 169 -21.93 12.48 -20.82
CA SER A 169 -20.79 13.15 -20.20
C SER A 169 -19.68 12.18 -19.75
N HIS A 170 -19.85 10.87 -19.95
CA HIS A 170 -18.86 9.83 -19.64
C HIS A 170 -18.34 9.13 -20.92
N LYS A 171 -17.72 9.88 -21.84
CA LYS A 171 -16.93 9.26 -22.92
C LYS A 171 -15.47 9.16 -22.48
N GLY A 172 -15.08 7.96 -22.04
CA GLY A 172 -13.68 7.60 -21.75
C GLY A 172 -12.85 7.36 -23.01
#